data_AF-A0A2M9PBE3-F1
#
_entry.id   AF-A0A2M9PBE3-F1
#
_cell.length_a   1.000
_cell.length_b   1.000
_cell.length_c   1.000
_cell.angle_alpha   90.00
_cell.angle_beta   90.00
_cell.angle_gamma   90.00
#
_symmetry.space_group_name_H-M   'P 1'
#
loop_
_entity.id
_entity.type
_entity.pdbx_description
1 polymer ?
#
loop_
_entity_poly.entity_id
_entity_poly.type
_entity_poly.pdbx_seq_one_letter_code
_entity_poly.pdbx_strand_id
1 'polypeptide(L)'
;HVDALKDLDRTGTVPQLGVLSGTPGAGLVHLPVGVVSALTAELFVTLEEAPWPFLTHTDLLDFPGARSRQRSTVWEFLRKPEEQDSFPRSQCFRRGKVAVLFDNYAADLDLNAMLLCKDHGNQEVTELSDLVLDWIRRTHGETPERRQGKPVAMFFCMTKCDIMLGRTKGADDPVQKRFSNNINAFRGGWIEEWTPGQPFRNFFMLRNPVVENRGFFTYATGDRVGEETGYNPEFEEYLDSTLRPMFLGEALVRKHVEDPEAKLKALMKRNDGGSTLLAEKLAPICNPDLKYDQIAPRAERVATALLQALGDFYESGDIETRVAERVGRLRLLTAALKRRPAEIGPFIAAFQVEEPLIEAAYLDHRRNAGQAVETETTVFDDLFGDEPEEPAAARGGFGPAVLAWWANHLTERATASPWALRLGLEEEVLRAFVTEIVIGADRIEAARMLEGRLDEYTLNSLRLDAAARRVSIFGTLTVNDLVSYPGGRGQPANAGRFNRAPAPGPKETCDLPENPRDMER
;
A
#
# COMPACT_ATOMS: atom_id res chain seq x y z
N HIS A 1 11.05 -17.31 -29.04
CA HIS A 1 9.84 -16.90 -28.29
C HIS A 1 9.26 -15.56 -28.72
N VAL A 2 10.03 -14.46 -28.78
CA VAL A 2 9.46 -13.13 -29.14
C VAL A 2 8.80 -13.12 -30.52
N ASP A 3 9.37 -13.81 -31.50
CA ASP A 3 8.79 -13.89 -32.84
C ASP A 3 7.53 -14.76 -32.93
N ALA A 4 7.34 -15.72 -32.02
CA ALA A 4 6.14 -16.55 -31.99
C ALA A 4 4.89 -15.75 -31.61
N LEU A 5 5.02 -14.69 -30.81
CA LEU A 5 3.90 -13.80 -30.49
C LEU A 5 3.37 -13.06 -31.72
N LYS A 6 4.17 -12.93 -32.79
CA LYS A 6 3.71 -12.31 -34.05
C LYS A 6 2.60 -13.15 -34.71
N ASP A 7 2.52 -14.44 -34.40
CA ASP A 7 1.45 -15.31 -34.90
C ASP A 7 0.06 -14.91 -34.38
N LEU A 8 -0.04 -14.10 -33.31
CA LEU A 8 -1.31 -13.56 -32.81
C LEU A 8 -1.97 -12.55 -33.76
N ASP A 9 -1.15 -11.90 -34.59
CA ASP A 9 -1.58 -10.90 -35.58
C ASP A 9 -1.64 -11.48 -37.00
N ARG A 10 -1.15 -12.72 -37.21
CA ARG A 10 -1.18 -13.37 -38.53
C ARG A 10 -2.56 -13.95 -38.83
N THR A 11 -2.99 -13.82 -40.07
CA THR A 11 -4.16 -14.51 -40.62
C THR A 11 -3.68 -15.71 -41.46
N GLY A 12 -4.27 -16.89 -41.25
CA GLY A 12 -3.94 -18.13 -41.97
C GLY A 12 -3.36 -19.24 -41.08
N THR A 13 -2.65 -20.20 -41.70
CA THR A 13 -2.08 -21.36 -41.00
C THR A 13 -0.89 -20.93 -40.16
N VAL A 14 -1.01 -21.10 -38.84
CA VAL A 14 0.06 -20.82 -37.87
C VAL A 14 0.56 -22.12 -37.22
N PRO A 15 1.84 -22.19 -36.82
CA PRO A 15 2.39 -23.34 -36.11
C PRO A 15 1.55 -23.71 -34.89
N GLN A 16 1.35 -25.01 -34.67
CA GLN A 16 0.58 -25.57 -33.56
C GLN A 16 1.49 -26.32 -32.59
N LEU A 17 1.18 -26.29 -31.31
CA LEU A 17 1.83 -27.07 -30.26
C LEU A 17 0.80 -27.96 -29.58
N GLY A 18 1.15 -29.22 -29.34
CA GLY A 18 0.36 -30.11 -28.50
C GLY A 18 0.54 -29.74 -27.02
N VAL A 19 -0.55 -29.47 -26.33
CA VAL A 19 -0.61 -29.10 -24.92
C VAL A 19 -1.45 -30.14 -24.19
N LEU A 20 -0.87 -30.77 -23.18
CA LEU A 20 -1.60 -31.70 -22.31
C LEU A 20 -2.40 -30.89 -21.29
N SER A 21 -3.70 -31.15 -21.21
CA SER A 21 -4.54 -30.51 -20.20
C SER A 21 -4.33 -31.17 -18.83
N GLY A 22 -4.24 -30.35 -17.78
CA GLY A 22 -4.23 -30.80 -16.38
C GLY A 22 -5.60 -31.28 -15.90
N THR A 23 -6.66 -31.06 -16.67
CA THR A 23 -8.00 -31.57 -16.35
C THR A 23 -8.06 -33.08 -16.61
N PRO A 24 -8.45 -33.90 -15.63
CA PRO A 24 -8.58 -35.34 -15.82
C PRO A 24 -9.49 -35.67 -17.02
N GLY A 25 -8.99 -36.45 -17.97
CA GLY A 25 -9.75 -36.90 -19.15
C GLY A 25 -9.76 -35.97 -20.36
N ALA A 26 -9.20 -34.75 -20.28
CA ALA A 26 -9.21 -33.79 -21.39
C ALA A 26 -8.16 -34.06 -22.49
N GLY A 27 -7.14 -34.88 -22.22
CA GLY A 27 -6.18 -35.35 -23.22
C GLY A 27 -5.26 -34.27 -23.81
N LEU A 28 -4.73 -34.54 -25.00
CA LEU A 28 -3.85 -33.66 -25.77
C LEU A 28 -4.69 -32.69 -26.62
N VAL A 29 -4.45 -31.39 -26.48
CA VAL A 29 -5.10 -30.32 -27.25
C VAL A 29 -4.05 -29.61 -28.09
N HIS A 30 -4.37 -29.25 -29.34
CA HIS A 30 -3.48 -28.45 -30.17
C HIS A 30 -3.85 -26.97 -30.11
N LEU A 31 -2.87 -26.13 -29.78
CA LEU A 31 -3.03 -24.67 -29.70
C LEU A 31 -2.00 -23.96 -30.58
N PRO A 32 -2.33 -22.79 -31.15
CA PRO A 32 -1.35 -21.97 -31.86
C PRO A 32 -0.15 -21.63 -30.98
N VAL A 33 1.07 -21.74 -31.51
CA VAL A 33 2.30 -21.45 -30.77
C VAL A 33 2.30 -20.02 -30.22
N GLY A 34 1.73 -19.06 -30.96
CA GLY A 34 1.55 -17.68 -30.48
C GLY A 34 0.64 -17.56 -29.26
N VAL A 35 -0.43 -18.36 -29.20
CA VAL A 35 -1.36 -18.40 -28.05
C VAL A 35 -0.68 -19.05 -26.85
N VAL A 36 -0.01 -20.19 -27.04
CA VAL A 36 0.77 -20.82 -25.96
C VAL A 36 1.82 -19.84 -25.44
N SER A 37 2.58 -19.21 -26.33
CA SER A 37 3.56 -18.18 -25.96
C SER A 37 2.95 -16.99 -25.23
N ALA A 38 1.68 -16.65 -25.48
CA ALA A 38 0.96 -15.59 -24.79
C ALA A 38 0.43 -16.01 -23.41
N LEU A 39 0.08 -17.28 -23.22
CA LEU A 39 -0.47 -17.79 -21.96
C LEU A 39 0.61 -18.32 -21.00
N THR A 40 1.75 -18.75 -21.52
CA THR A 40 2.86 -19.24 -20.70
C THR A 40 3.44 -18.12 -19.84
N ALA A 41 3.41 -18.29 -18.51
CA ALA A 41 4.13 -17.44 -17.57
C ALA A 41 5.62 -17.78 -17.55
N GLU A 42 5.94 -19.07 -17.45
CA GLU A 42 7.30 -19.58 -17.24
C GLU A 42 7.63 -20.75 -18.18
N LEU A 43 8.90 -20.82 -18.57
CA LEU A 43 9.47 -21.98 -19.24
C LEU A 43 10.63 -22.49 -18.39
N PHE A 44 10.47 -23.68 -17.81
CA PHE A 44 11.51 -24.32 -17.04
C PHE A 44 12.48 -25.05 -17.97
N VAL A 45 13.74 -24.65 -17.94
CA VAL A 45 14.84 -25.34 -18.62
C VAL A 45 15.76 -25.89 -17.56
N THR A 46 15.66 -27.19 -17.29
CA THR A 46 16.52 -27.85 -16.31
C THR A 46 17.94 -27.94 -16.85
N LEU A 47 18.91 -27.45 -16.08
CA LEU A 47 20.32 -27.61 -16.39
C LEU A 47 20.70 -29.09 -16.27
N GLU A 48 21.37 -29.64 -17.27
CA GLU A 48 21.86 -31.03 -17.24
C GLU A 48 22.96 -31.20 -16.17
N GLU A 49 23.79 -30.16 -16.01
CA GLU A 49 24.85 -30.09 -15.01
C GLU A 49 24.74 -28.76 -14.24
N ALA A 50 25.00 -28.80 -12.93
CA ALA A 50 25.06 -27.60 -12.10
C ALA A 50 26.53 -27.13 -11.98
N PRO A 51 26.98 -26.14 -12.78
CA PRO A 51 28.37 -25.69 -12.76
C PRO A 51 28.77 -25.02 -11.44
N TRP A 52 27.79 -24.56 -10.66
CA TRP A 52 27.99 -23.93 -9.36
C TRP A 52 27.07 -24.57 -8.31
N PRO A 53 27.56 -24.87 -7.08
CA PRO A 53 26.77 -25.57 -6.07
C PRO A 53 25.43 -24.90 -5.71
N PHE A 54 25.36 -23.57 -5.74
CA PHE A 54 24.12 -22.85 -5.40
C PHE A 54 22.99 -23.08 -6.41
N LEU A 55 23.29 -23.50 -7.64
CA LEU A 55 22.30 -23.82 -8.68
C LEU A 55 21.54 -25.14 -8.40
N THR A 56 21.92 -25.88 -7.35
CA THR A 56 21.17 -27.06 -6.90
C THR A 56 19.89 -26.71 -6.15
N HIS A 57 19.78 -25.47 -5.64
CA HIS A 57 18.67 -24.99 -4.84
C HIS A 57 18.26 -23.55 -5.18
N THR A 58 18.86 -22.98 -6.24
CA THR A 58 18.56 -21.64 -6.73
C THR A 58 18.32 -21.70 -8.22
N ASP A 59 17.16 -21.23 -8.65
CA ASP A 59 16.81 -21.09 -10.05
C ASP A 59 17.36 -19.77 -10.63
N LEU A 60 17.73 -19.79 -11.91
CA LEU A 60 18.08 -18.59 -12.65
C LEU A 60 16.89 -18.14 -13.48
N LEU A 61 16.27 -17.03 -13.08
CA LEU A 61 15.16 -16.42 -13.79
C LEU A 61 15.66 -15.36 -14.76
N ASP A 62 15.33 -15.50 -16.05
CA ASP A 62 15.59 -14.49 -17.07
C ASP A 62 14.30 -13.77 -17.47
N PHE A 63 14.32 -12.45 -17.43
CA PHE A 63 13.20 -11.63 -17.85
C PHE A 63 13.35 -11.19 -19.30
N PRO A 64 12.26 -11.20 -20.10
CA PRO A 64 12.28 -10.53 -21.39
C PRO A 64 12.67 -9.07 -21.21
N GLY A 65 13.63 -8.59 -22.01
CA GLY A 65 14.22 -7.26 -21.83
C GLY A 65 13.17 -6.14 -21.73
N ALA A 66 13.39 -5.20 -20.82
CA ALA A 66 12.48 -4.08 -20.55
C ALA A 66 12.12 -3.33 -21.84
N ARG A 67 10.91 -2.76 -21.89
CA ARG A 67 10.43 -1.96 -23.02
C ARG A 67 9.65 -0.78 -22.50
N SER A 68 9.88 0.39 -23.10
CA SER A 68 9.20 1.62 -22.71
C SER A 68 7.67 1.48 -22.75
N ARG A 69 6.93 2.16 -21.90
CA ARG A 69 5.46 2.17 -21.96
C ARG A 69 5.00 2.96 -23.18
N GLN A 70 3.91 2.49 -23.79
CA GLN A 70 3.22 3.27 -24.82
C GLN A 70 2.40 4.36 -24.14
N ARG A 71 2.38 5.57 -24.71
CA ARG A 71 1.56 6.67 -24.22
C ARG A 71 0.08 6.53 -24.59
N SER A 72 -0.21 5.80 -25.67
CA SER A 72 -1.57 5.53 -26.13
C SER A 72 -2.23 4.45 -25.27
N THR A 73 -3.55 4.51 -25.17
CA THR A 73 -4.32 3.43 -24.53
C THR A 73 -4.18 2.11 -25.32
N VAL A 74 -4.46 0.98 -24.68
CA VAL A 74 -4.44 -0.34 -25.36
C VAL A 74 -5.38 -0.33 -26.55
N TRP A 75 -6.57 0.24 -26.39
CA TRP A 75 -7.58 0.33 -27.44
C TRP A 75 -7.14 1.18 -28.63
N GLU A 76 -6.53 2.33 -28.38
CA GLU A 76 -5.95 3.16 -29.44
C GLU A 76 -4.83 2.42 -30.17
N PHE A 77 -3.97 1.72 -29.42
CA PHE A 77 -2.84 1.00 -29.98
C PHE A 77 -3.28 -0.16 -30.87
N LEU A 78 -4.28 -0.94 -30.45
CA LEU A 78 -4.83 -2.07 -31.20
C LEU A 78 -5.67 -1.64 -32.41
N ARG A 79 -6.23 -0.42 -32.40
CA ARG A 79 -7.06 0.13 -33.50
C ARG A 79 -6.28 0.93 -34.53
N LYS A 80 -4.97 1.11 -34.36
CA LYS A 80 -4.14 1.76 -35.38
C LYS A 80 -4.29 1.00 -36.70
N PRO A 81 -4.41 1.69 -37.85
CA PRO A 81 -4.43 1.03 -39.15
C PRO A 81 -3.25 0.08 -39.26
N GLU A 82 -3.47 -1.12 -39.80
CA GLU A 82 -2.40 -2.08 -40.06
C GLU A 82 -1.43 -1.47 -41.08
N GLU A 83 -0.37 -0.84 -40.59
CA GLU A 83 0.84 -0.64 -41.37
C GLU A 83 1.50 -2.01 -41.58
N GLN A 84 2.11 -2.23 -42.74
CA GLN A 84 2.84 -3.46 -43.03
C GLN A 84 3.90 -3.68 -41.94
N ASP A 85 3.90 -4.86 -41.30
CA ASP A 85 4.73 -5.24 -40.14
C ASP A 85 4.40 -4.60 -38.78
N SER A 86 3.24 -3.95 -38.64
CA SER A 86 2.66 -3.61 -37.34
C SER A 86 2.05 -4.86 -36.72
N PHE A 87 2.71 -5.48 -35.74
CA PHE A 87 2.18 -6.60 -34.93
C PHE A 87 1.61 -6.08 -33.60
N PRO A 88 0.43 -5.43 -33.57
CA PRO A 88 -0.03 -4.68 -32.40
C PRO A 88 -0.37 -5.59 -31.21
N ARG A 89 -1.00 -6.75 -31.41
CA ARG A 89 -1.32 -7.69 -30.32
C ARG A 89 -0.05 -8.26 -29.71
N SER A 90 0.89 -8.68 -30.57
CA SER A 90 2.22 -9.15 -30.16
C SER A 90 2.93 -8.12 -29.28
N GLN A 91 2.91 -6.84 -29.70
CA GLN A 91 3.54 -5.76 -28.94
C GLN A 91 2.84 -5.46 -27.61
N CYS A 92 1.50 -5.49 -27.57
CA CYS A 92 0.73 -5.36 -26.33
C CYS A 92 1.09 -6.46 -25.34
N PHE A 93 1.02 -7.73 -25.75
CA PHE A 93 1.36 -8.86 -24.90
C PHE A 93 2.80 -8.80 -24.41
N ARG A 94 3.75 -8.47 -25.30
CA ARG A 94 5.17 -8.38 -24.91
C ARG A 94 5.40 -7.31 -23.83
N ARG A 95 4.77 -6.14 -23.92
CA ARG A 95 4.89 -5.07 -22.91
C ARG A 95 4.16 -5.42 -21.62
N GLY A 96 2.93 -5.94 -21.73
CA GLY A 96 2.13 -6.37 -20.57
C GLY A 96 2.81 -7.47 -19.77
N LYS A 97 3.37 -8.48 -20.45
CA LYS A 97 4.10 -9.57 -19.80
C LYS A 97 5.32 -9.10 -19.02
N VAL A 98 6.15 -8.25 -19.62
CA VAL A 98 7.35 -7.73 -18.95
C VAL A 98 6.95 -6.98 -17.67
N ALA A 99 5.90 -6.13 -17.74
CA ALA A 99 5.44 -5.38 -16.58
C ALA A 99 4.87 -6.29 -15.49
N VAL A 100 3.95 -7.19 -15.85
CA VAL A 100 3.24 -8.05 -14.88
C VAL A 100 4.16 -9.08 -14.27
N LEU A 101 4.99 -9.77 -15.07
CA LEU A 101 5.84 -10.85 -14.54
C LEU A 101 6.84 -10.28 -13.56
N PHE A 102 7.57 -9.21 -13.92
CA PHE A 102 8.54 -8.60 -13.01
C PHE A 102 7.91 -8.15 -11.70
N ASP A 103 6.76 -7.45 -11.78
CA ASP A 103 6.05 -6.98 -10.59
C ASP A 103 5.56 -8.14 -9.71
N ASN A 104 5.09 -9.25 -10.30
CA ASN A 104 4.64 -10.43 -9.57
C ASN A 104 5.81 -11.08 -8.80
N TYR A 105 6.93 -11.42 -9.45
CA TYR A 105 8.06 -12.03 -8.71
C TYR A 105 8.66 -11.08 -7.66
N ALA A 106 8.66 -9.78 -7.95
CA ALA A 106 9.11 -8.79 -6.98
C ALA A 106 8.14 -8.67 -5.79
N ALA A 107 6.84 -8.85 -5.99
CA ALA A 107 5.82 -8.83 -4.94
C ALA A 107 5.84 -10.11 -4.08
N ASP A 108 6.05 -11.26 -4.72
CA ASP A 108 6.07 -12.59 -4.07
C ASP A 108 7.40 -12.89 -3.35
N LEU A 109 8.36 -11.96 -3.42
CA LEU A 109 9.71 -12.07 -2.86
C LEU A 109 10.48 -13.28 -3.40
N ASP A 110 10.22 -13.66 -4.65
CA ASP A 110 10.93 -14.74 -5.34
C ASP A 110 12.24 -14.25 -5.98
N LEU A 111 12.45 -12.93 -6.02
CA LEU A 111 13.71 -12.31 -6.48
C LEU A 111 14.68 -12.07 -5.31
N ASN A 112 15.37 -13.13 -4.90
CA ASN A 112 16.36 -13.06 -3.81
C ASN A 112 17.60 -12.23 -4.17
N ALA A 113 18.05 -12.32 -5.43
CA ALA A 113 19.18 -11.56 -5.96
C ALA A 113 18.87 -11.05 -7.37
N MET A 114 19.47 -9.91 -7.75
CA MET A 114 19.29 -9.30 -9.06
C MET A 114 20.61 -9.12 -9.79
N LEU A 115 20.70 -9.69 -11.00
CA LEU A 115 21.75 -9.41 -11.97
C LEU A 115 21.27 -8.35 -12.96
N LEU A 116 21.70 -7.10 -12.76
CA LEU A 116 21.38 -6.00 -13.67
C LEU A 116 22.40 -5.97 -14.81
N CYS A 117 22.06 -6.64 -15.91
CA CYS A 117 22.90 -6.74 -17.09
C CYS A 117 22.74 -5.50 -18.01
N LYS A 118 23.83 -4.74 -18.19
CA LYS A 118 23.85 -3.57 -19.08
C LYS A 118 25.03 -3.59 -20.05
N ASP A 119 24.73 -3.48 -21.33
CA ASP A 119 25.73 -3.43 -22.39
C ASP A 119 26.32 -2.02 -22.60
N HIS A 120 27.13 -1.82 -23.63
CA HIS A 120 27.82 -0.56 -23.98
C HIS A 120 26.95 0.52 -24.64
N GLY A 121 25.72 0.17 -25.03
CA GLY A 121 24.82 1.11 -25.69
C GLY A 121 24.22 2.14 -24.73
N ASN A 122 23.53 3.13 -25.28
CA ASN A 122 22.70 4.02 -24.46
C ASN A 122 21.52 3.25 -23.85
N GLN A 123 21.03 3.70 -22.70
CA GLN A 123 19.84 3.13 -22.10
C GLN A 123 18.60 3.66 -22.84
N GLU A 124 18.00 2.81 -23.68
CA GLU A 124 16.83 3.18 -24.49
C GLU A 124 15.51 3.13 -23.69
N VAL A 125 15.51 2.41 -22.56
CA VAL A 125 14.30 2.18 -21.75
C VAL A 125 14.38 3.00 -20.46
N THR A 126 13.61 4.09 -20.41
CA THR A 126 13.58 5.01 -19.27
C THR A 126 13.08 4.33 -17.99
N GLU A 127 12.06 3.47 -18.10
CA GLU A 127 11.43 2.85 -16.92
C GLU A 127 12.29 1.79 -16.24
N LEU A 128 13.37 1.29 -16.89
CA LEU A 128 14.27 0.34 -16.23
C LEU A 128 14.87 0.95 -14.96
N SER A 129 15.15 2.25 -14.97
CA SER A 129 15.66 2.94 -13.79
C SER A 129 14.66 2.91 -12.63
N ASP A 130 13.38 3.11 -12.92
CA ASP A 130 12.34 3.16 -11.90
C ASP A 130 12.04 1.75 -11.36
N LEU A 131 11.98 0.74 -12.24
CA LEU A 131 11.80 -0.67 -11.86
C LEU A 131 12.91 -1.15 -10.91
N VAL A 132 14.16 -0.83 -11.22
CA VAL A 132 15.31 -1.16 -10.38
C VAL A 132 15.22 -0.44 -9.04
N LEU A 133 14.88 0.85 -9.04
CA LEU A 133 14.73 1.62 -7.80
C LEU A 133 13.62 1.06 -6.91
N ASP A 134 12.48 0.71 -7.47
CA ASP A 134 11.36 0.14 -6.72
C ASP A 134 11.69 -1.23 -6.14
N TRP A 135 12.41 -2.07 -6.89
CA TRP A 135 12.93 -3.33 -6.35
C TRP A 135 13.90 -3.09 -5.18
N ILE A 136 14.83 -2.12 -5.30
CA ILE A 136 15.74 -1.74 -4.20
C ILE A 136 14.95 -1.29 -2.97
N ARG A 137 13.94 -0.44 -3.14
CA ARG A 137 13.07 0.05 -2.06
C ARG A 137 12.37 -1.10 -1.33
N ARG A 138 11.88 -2.10 -2.08
CA ARG A 138 11.13 -3.26 -1.55
C ARG A 138 12.00 -4.28 -0.83
N THR A 139 13.24 -4.48 -1.29
CA THR A 139 14.16 -5.53 -0.80
C THR A 139 15.15 -5.00 0.23
N HIS A 140 15.86 -3.92 -0.10
CA HIS A 140 16.91 -3.36 0.75
C HIS A 140 16.39 -2.22 1.62
N GLY A 141 15.50 -1.38 1.09
CA GLY A 141 14.88 -0.29 1.83
C GLY A 141 14.93 1.03 1.07
N GLU A 142 14.03 1.93 1.47
CA GLU A 142 13.79 3.18 0.75
C GLU A 142 14.93 4.18 0.86
N THR A 143 15.58 4.26 2.02
CA THR A 143 16.66 5.21 2.31
C THR A 143 17.99 4.50 2.55
N PRO A 144 19.14 5.19 2.38
CA PRO A 144 20.45 4.60 2.65
C PRO A 144 20.56 3.98 4.06
N GLU A 145 19.98 4.63 5.07
CA GLU A 145 20.00 4.17 6.47
C GLU A 145 19.30 2.81 6.60
N ARG A 146 18.17 2.62 5.90
CA ARG A 146 17.43 1.35 5.93
C ARG A 146 18.15 0.20 5.22
N ARG A 147 19.12 0.50 4.35
CA ARG A 147 19.95 -0.49 3.65
C ARG A 147 21.18 -0.88 4.44
N GLN A 148 21.55 -0.11 5.48
CA GLN A 148 22.73 -0.37 6.29
C GLN A 148 22.61 -1.73 7.01
N GLY A 149 23.70 -2.51 7.00
CA GLY A 149 23.77 -3.83 7.64
C GLY A 149 23.11 -4.98 6.88
N LYS A 150 22.44 -4.70 5.75
CA LYS A 150 21.86 -5.74 4.89
C LYS A 150 22.87 -6.23 3.86
N PRO A 151 22.87 -7.53 3.51
CA PRO A 151 23.67 -8.02 2.39
C PRO A 151 23.21 -7.37 1.08
N VAL A 152 24.16 -7.01 0.22
CA VAL A 152 23.86 -6.40 -1.08
C VAL A 152 23.53 -7.49 -2.08
N ALA A 153 22.24 -7.68 -2.34
CA ALA A 153 21.75 -8.70 -3.26
C ALA A 153 21.62 -8.22 -4.72
N MET A 154 22.16 -7.04 -5.02
CA MET A 154 22.17 -6.44 -6.36
C MET A 154 23.56 -6.46 -6.95
N PHE A 155 23.69 -6.95 -8.19
CA PHE A 155 24.93 -7.02 -8.94
C PHE A 155 24.76 -6.26 -10.24
N PHE A 156 25.58 -5.23 -10.46
CA PHE A 156 25.56 -4.49 -11.72
C PHE A 156 26.54 -5.12 -12.70
N CYS A 157 26.04 -5.81 -13.70
CA CYS A 157 26.84 -6.55 -14.67
C CYS A 157 26.98 -5.77 -15.97
N MET A 158 28.15 -5.16 -16.18
CA MET A 158 28.53 -4.51 -17.43
C MET A 158 28.93 -5.58 -18.45
N THR A 159 28.04 -5.89 -19.39
CA THR A 159 28.23 -6.93 -20.42
C THR A 159 28.86 -6.37 -21.68
N LYS A 160 29.51 -7.22 -22.49
CA LYS A 160 30.28 -6.80 -23.69
C LYS A 160 31.43 -5.84 -23.34
N CYS A 161 32.08 -6.05 -22.19
CA CYS A 161 33.20 -5.20 -21.78
C CYS A 161 34.47 -5.39 -22.62
N ASP A 162 34.53 -6.41 -23.48
CA ASP A 162 35.54 -6.58 -24.51
C ASP A 162 35.64 -5.37 -25.47
N ILE A 163 34.53 -4.68 -25.72
CA ILE A 163 34.52 -3.46 -26.55
C ILE A 163 35.34 -2.33 -25.91
N MET A 164 35.34 -2.24 -24.57
CA MET A 164 36.15 -1.26 -23.83
C MET A 164 37.65 -1.55 -23.94
N LEU A 165 38.04 -2.80 -24.23
CA LEU A 165 39.44 -3.22 -24.38
C LEU A 165 40.01 -2.84 -25.76
N GLY A 166 39.15 -2.51 -26.72
CA GLY A 166 39.54 -2.21 -28.09
C GLY A 166 40.30 -0.89 -28.21
N ARG A 167 41.40 -0.91 -28.98
CA ARG A 167 42.16 0.30 -29.34
C ARG A 167 41.42 1.08 -30.43
N THR A 168 40.60 2.04 -30.06
CA THR A 168 40.03 2.98 -31.04
C THR A 168 40.99 4.17 -31.19
N LYS A 169 41.59 4.34 -32.37
CA LYS A 169 42.45 5.50 -32.66
C LYS A 169 41.64 6.79 -32.50
N GLY A 170 42.08 7.67 -31.59
CA GLY A 170 41.48 8.99 -31.36
C GLY A 170 40.25 9.01 -30.45
N ALA A 171 39.92 7.91 -29.76
CA ALA A 171 38.86 7.92 -28.74
C ALA A 171 39.41 8.43 -27.40
N ASP A 172 38.75 9.45 -26.85
CA ASP A 172 38.88 9.85 -25.44
C ASP A 172 38.57 8.66 -24.53
N ASP A 173 39.28 8.59 -23.39
CA ASP A 173 39.28 7.54 -22.37
C ASP A 173 38.07 6.57 -22.44
N PRO A 174 38.25 5.37 -23.03
CA PRO A 174 37.14 4.43 -23.23
C PRO A 174 36.58 3.88 -21.91
N VAL A 175 37.40 3.85 -20.84
CA VAL A 175 36.98 3.40 -19.51
C VAL A 175 36.06 4.45 -18.91
N GLN A 176 36.47 5.72 -18.89
CA GLN A 176 35.65 6.82 -18.39
C GLN A 176 34.30 6.88 -19.11
N LYS A 177 34.31 6.84 -20.45
CA LYS A 177 33.09 6.90 -21.27
C LYS A 177 32.16 5.72 -20.97
N ARG A 178 32.71 4.51 -20.85
CA ARG A 178 31.98 3.29 -20.52
C ARG A 178 31.30 3.40 -19.16
N PHE A 179 32.03 3.74 -18.10
CA PHE A 179 31.47 3.85 -16.76
C PHE A 179 30.46 4.99 -16.65
N SER A 180 30.75 6.15 -17.24
CA SER A 180 29.83 7.29 -17.25
C SER A 180 28.49 6.93 -17.89
N ASN A 181 28.52 6.27 -19.05
CA ASN A 181 27.29 5.86 -19.76
C ASN A 181 26.47 4.84 -18.94
N ASN A 182 27.12 3.91 -18.26
CA ASN A 182 26.43 2.89 -17.47
C ASN A 182 25.86 3.43 -16.16
N ILE A 183 26.56 4.36 -15.50
CA ILE A 183 26.13 4.97 -14.23
C ILE A 183 25.02 5.99 -14.48
N ASN A 184 25.22 6.93 -15.42
CA ASN A 184 24.29 8.02 -15.69
C ASN A 184 22.96 7.56 -16.31
N ALA A 185 22.86 6.28 -16.70
CA ALA A 185 21.62 5.66 -17.17
C ALA A 185 20.57 5.50 -16.06
N PHE A 186 20.97 5.53 -14.79
CA PHE A 186 20.10 5.27 -13.65
C PHE A 186 19.91 6.53 -12.82
N ARG A 187 18.70 6.71 -12.31
CA ARG A 187 18.24 7.82 -11.48
C ARG A 187 17.88 7.31 -10.09
N GLY A 188 17.64 8.23 -9.16
CA GLY A 188 17.17 7.90 -7.80
C GLY A 188 18.27 7.79 -6.75
N GLY A 189 19.50 8.24 -7.05
CA GLY A 189 20.56 8.46 -6.06
C GLY A 189 21.21 7.21 -5.47
N TRP A 190 20.69 6.02 -5.77
CA TRP A 190 21.14 4.77 -5.14
C TRP A 190 22.54 4.34 -5.58
N ILE A 191 23.01 4.78 -6.76
CA ILE A 191 24.39 4.54 -7.20
C ILE A 191 25.34 5.45 -6.43
N GLU A 192 24.98 6.72 -6.28
CA GLU A 192 25.76 7.74 -5.59
C GLU A 192 25.85 7.49 -4.08
N GLU A 193 24.75 7.05 -3.47
CA GLU A 193 24.63 6.75 -2.05
C GLU A 193 23.74 5.52 -1.83
N TRP A 194 24.40 4.39 -1.62
CA TRP A 194 23.74 3.11 -1.32
C TRP A 194 23.41 2.99 0.16
N THR A 195 24.39 3.28 1.02
CA THR A 195 24.30 3.40 2.48
C THR A 195 24.92 4.73 2.90
N PRO A 196 24.69 5.24 4.13
CA PRO A 196 25.12 6.60 4.49
C PRO A 196 26.61 6.85 4.20
N GLY A 197 26.89 7.82 3.33
CA GLY A 197 28.24 8.19 2.92
C GLY A 197 28.99 7.17 2.06
N GLN A 198 28.34 6.11 1.57
CA GLN A 198 28.96 5.06 0.75
C GLN A 198 28.20 4.85 -0.56
N PRO A 199 28.89 4.93 -1.72
CA PRO A 199 28.26 4.67 -3.01
C PRO A 199 27.95 3.18 -3.19
N PHE A 200 27.17 2.86 -4.22
CA PHE A 200 27.03 1.48 -4.66
C PHE A 200 28.35 0.99 -5.30
N ARG A 201 28.89 -0.14 -4.82
CA ARG A 201 30.21 -0.65 -5.21
C ARG A 201 30.22 -2.03 -5.89
N ASN A 202 29.04 -2.63 -6.08
CA ASN A 202 28.89 -4.01 -6.54
C ASN A 202 28.79 -4.14 -8.07
N PHE A 203 29.74 -3.50 -8.79
CA PHE A 203 29.86 -3.57 -10.25
C PHE A 203 30.76 -4.72 -10.70
N PHE A 204 30.37 -5.41 -11.77
CA PHE A 204 31.12 -6.50 -12.40
C PHE A 204 31.22 -6.24 -13.90
N MET A 205 32.35 -6.59 -14.49
CA MET A 205 32.57 -6.51 -15.92
C MET A 205 32.63 -7.92 -16.49
N LEU A 206 31.88 -8.16 -17.58
CA LEU A 206 31.75 -9.46 -18.22
C LEU A 206 32.07 -9.36 -19.70
N ARG A 207 32.76 -10.38 -20.22
CA ARG A 207 32.98 -10.61 -21.66
C ARG A 207 32.51 -12.02 -22.02
N ASN A 208 32.21 -12.23 -23.30
CA ASN A 208 31.86 -13.56 -23.80
C ASN A 208 33.10 -14.22 -24.43
N PRO A 209 33.74 -15.21 -23.78
CA PRO A 209 34.92 -15.89 -24.33
C PRO A 209 34.61 -16.73 -25.58
N VAL A 210 33.35 -17.07 -25.85
CA VAL A 210 32.93 -17.81 -27.05
C VAL A 210 33.09 -16.97 -28.33
N VAL A 211 33.04 -15.64 -28.21
CA VAL A 211 33.23 -14.75 -29.36
C VAL A 211 34.73 -14.53 -29.56
N GLU A 212 35.30 -15.15 -30.60
CA GLU A 212 36.71 -15.00 -30.91
C GLU A 212 37.09 -13.53 -31.17
N ASN A 213 38.09 -13.03 -30.44
CA ASN A 213 38.71 -11.74 -30.68
C ASN A 213 40.23 -11.88 -30.68
N ARG A 214 40.78 -12.12 -31.87
CA ARG A 214 42.22 -12.31 -32.13
C ARG A 214 43.07 -11.07 -31.83
N GLY A 215 42.43 -9.92 -31.63
CA GLY A 215 43.08 -8.70 -31.16
C GLY A 215 43.53 -8.80 -29.70
N PHE A 216 42.88 -9.63 -28.88
CA PHE A 216 43.14 -9.72 -27.43
C PHE A 216 43.72 -11.06 -27.01
N PHE A 217 43.24 -12.15 -27.60
CA PHE A 217 43.59 -13.53 -27.22
C PHE A 217 44.09 -14.33 -28.43
N THR A 218 44.87 -15.36 -28.14
CA THR A 218 45.21 -16.43 -29.08
C THR A 218 44.26 -17.62 -28.88
N TYR A 219 43.97 -18.33 -29.96
CA TYR A 219 42.98 -19.41 -29.99
C TYR A 219 43.63 -20.71 -30.50
N ALA A 220 43.15 -21.85 -30.02
CA ALA A 220 43.59 -23.15 -30.52
C ALA A 220 43.16 -23.34 -31.99
N THR A 221 44.06 -23.87 -32.83
CA THR A 221 43.71 -24.36 -34.17
C THR A 221 43.44 -25.86 -34.09
N GLY A 222 42.17 -26.25 -33.97
CA GLY A 222 41.74 -27.66 -33.88
C GLY A 222 40.22 -27.80 -33.77
N ASP A 223 39.75 -28.98 -33.37
CA ASP A 223 38.31 -29.33 -33.31
C ASP A 223 37.49 -28.48 -32.33
N ARG A 224 38.14 -27.87 -31.33
CA ARG A 224 37.54 -26.93 -30.38
C ARG A 224 37.77 -25.49 -30.84
N VAL A 225 36.90 -25.01 -31.72
CA VAL A 225 36.85 -23.60 -32.13
C VAL A 225 36.53 -22.73 -30.90
N GLY A 226 37.26 -21.63 -30.70
CA GLY A 226 36.98 -20.65 -29.65
C GLY A 226 37.65 -20.84 -28.29
N GLU A 227 38.54 -21.83 -28.08
CA GLU A 227 39.28 -21.98 -26.81
C GLU A 227 40.49 -21.03 -26.73
N GLU A 228 40.52 -20.18 -25.70
CA GLU A 228 41.57 -19.18 -25.46
C GLU A 228 42.84 -19.80 -24.86
N THR A 229 43.92 -19.81 -25.62
CA THR A 229 45.19 -20.45 -25.23
C THR A 229 46.17 -19.48 -24.58
N GLY A 230 46.08 -18.18 -24.87
CA GLY A 230 46.94 -17.14 -24.32
C GLY A 230 46.47 -15.73 -24.68
N TYR A 231 47.19 -14.72 -24.23
CA TYR A 231 47.01 -13.35 -24.71
C TYR A 231 47.71 -13.17 -26.05
N ASN A 232 47.18 -12.27 -26.87
CA ASN A 232 47.95 -11.70 -27.96
C ASN A 232 49.11 -10.87 -27.34
N PRO A 233 50.39 -11.11 -27.71
CA PRO A 233 51.52 -10.43 -27.09
C PRO A 233 51.46 -8.90 -27.16
N GLU A 234 51.00 -8.34 -28.28
CA GLU A 234 50.85 -6.90 -28.43
C GLU A 234 49.76 -6.36 -27.49
N PHE A 235 48.69 -7.12 -27.28
CA PHE A 235 47.63 -6.74 -26.36
C PHE A 235 48.06 -6.87 -24.90
N GLU A 236 48.81 -7.91 -24.54
CA GLU A 236 49.34 -8.10 -23.20
C GLU A 236 50.22 -6.91 -22.78
N GLU A 237 51.12 -6.46 -23.66
CA GLU A 237 51.93 -5.26 -23.42
C GLU A 237 51.05 -4.01 -23.21
N TYR A 238 49.99 -3.83 -23.99
CA TYR A 238 49.05 -2.72 -23.83
C TYR A 238 48.16 -2.82 -22.58
N LEU A 239 47.76 -4.03 -22.23
CA LEU A 239 46.99 -4.31 -21.02
C LEU A 239 47.77 -3.82 -19.80
N ASP A 240 49.06 -4.14 -19.73
CA ASP A 240 49.90 -3.80 -18.59
C ASP A 240 50.40 -2.35 -18.61
N SER A 241 50.84 -1.85 -19.77
CA SER A 241 51.42 -0.50 -19.87
C SER A 241 50.38 0.62 -19.86
N THR A 242 49.16 0.37 -20.37
CA THR A 242 48.19 1.43 -20.66
C THR A 242 46.82 1.17 -20.04
N LEU A 243 46.18 0.05 -20.37
CA LEU A 243 44.78 -0.19 -20.00
C LEU A 243 44.61 -0.38 -18.49
N ARG A 244 45.50 -1.15 -17.85
CA ARG A 244 45.45 -1.38 -16.39
C ARG A 244 45.66 -0.08 -15.60
N PRO A 245 46.71 0.74 -15.86
CA PRO A 245 46.85 2.04 -15.21
C PRO A 245 45.66 2.99 -15.46
N MET A 246 45.14 3.05 -16.70
CA MET A 246 43.95 3.85 -17.04
C MET A 246 42.74 3.40 -16.23
N PHE A 247 42.47 2.10 -16.21
CA PHE A 247 41.35 1.50 -15.49
C PHE A 247 41.43 1.76 -13.98
N LEU A 248 42.60 1.53 -13.36
CA LEU A 248 42.81 1.72 -11.93
C LEU A 248 42.86 3.21 -11.53
N GLY A 249 43.27 4.08 -12.45
CA GLY A 249 43.32 5.53 -12.25
C GLY A 249 41.96 6.22 -12.38
N GLU A 250 41.02 5.61 -13.10
CA GLU A 250 39.71 6.21 -13.41
C GLU A 250 38.87 6.43 -12.13
N ALA A 251 38.33 7.64 -11.99
CA ALA A 251 37.63 8.08 -10.79
C ALA A 251 36.36 7.26 -10.52
N LEU A 252 35.58 6.97 -11.56
CA LEU A 252 34.34 6.18 -11.43
C LEU A 252 34.64 4.72 -11.05
N VAL A 253 35.72 4.15 -11.59
CA VAL A 253 36.17 2.80 -11.23
C VAL A 253 36.53 2.75 -9.75
N ARG A 254 37.38 3.67 -9.27
CA ARG A 254 37.79 3.72 -7.85
C ARG A 254 36.62 3.91 -6.89
N LYS A 255 35.59 4.66 -7.32
CA LYS A 255 34.39 4.93 -6.52
C LYS A 255 33.43 3.73 -6.47
N HIS A 256 33.17 3.09 -7.61
CA HIS A 256 32.06 2.14 -7.76
C HIS A 256 32.48 0.68 -7.96
N VAL A 257 33.76 0.38 -8.13
CA VAL A 257 34.24 -0.99 -8.29
C VAL A 257 34.93 -1.43 -7.01
N GLU A 258 34.30 -2.35 -6.27
CA GLU A 258 34.98 -3.06 -5.19
C GLU A 258 36.11 -3.92 -5.77
N ASP A 259 37.33 -3.76 -5.25
CA ASP A 259 38.56 -4.41 -5.73
C ASP A 259 38.75 -4.34 -7.26
N PRO A 260 39.08 -3.14 -7.80
CA PRO A 260 39.22 -2.93 -9.24
C PRO A 260 40.24 -3.85 -9.91
N GLU A 261 41.35 -4.16 -9.22
CA GLU A 261 42.42 -4.99 -9.77
C GLU A 261 41.98 -6.45 -9.90
N ALA A 262 41.37 -7.02 -8.86
CA ALA A 262 40.84 -8.38 -8.94
C ALA A 262 39.75 -8.51 -10.01
N LYS A 263 38.86 -7.51 -10.14
CA LYS A 263 37.79 -7.53 -11.16
C LYS A 263 38.32 -7.36 -12.59
N LEU A 264 39.36 -6.55 -12.79
CA LEU A 264 40.03 -6.47 -14.10
C LEU A 264 40.71 -7.81 -14.44
N LYS A 265 41.40 -8.43 -13.47
CA LYS A 265 42.00 -9.76 -13.64
C LYS A 265 40.95 -10.82 -13.97
N ALA A 266 39.80 -10.80 -13.31
CA ALA A 266 38.70 -11.72 -13.60
C ALA A 266 38.13 -11.50 -15.01
N LEU A 267 37.93 -10.24 -15.43
CA LEU A 267 37.50 -9.92 -16.80
C LEU A 267 38.50 -10.47 -17.83
N MET A 268 39.80 -10.41 -17.57
CA MET A 268 40.84 -10.93 -18.48
C MET A 268 41.05 -12.45 -18.39
N LYS A 269 40.49 -13.13 -17.37
CA LYS A 269 40.67 -14.58 -17.18
C LYS A 269 40.20 -15.35 -18.41
N ARG A 270 41.08 -16.21 -18.95
CA ARG A 270 40.85 -17.01 -20.15
C ARG A 270 39.69 -17.99 -19.96
N ASN A 271 38.89 -18.18 -21.00
CA ASN A 271 37.72 -19.07 -21.04
C ASN A 271 36.70 -18.81 -19.91
N ASP A 272 36.73 -17.63 -19.30
CA ASP A 272 35.88 -17.28 -18.15
C ASP A 272 35.25 -15.90 -18.29
N GLY A 273 36.06 -14.88 -18.60
CA GLY A 273 35.57 -13.53 -18.86
C GLY A 273 34.88 -12.84 -17.68
N GLY A 274 35.12 -13.28 -16.44
CA GLY A 274 34.58 -12.71 -15.21
C GLY A 274 33.46 -13.53 -14.56
N SER A 275 33.02 -14.62 -15.18
CA SER A 275 31.89 -15.42 -14.72
C SER A 275 32.15 -16.13 -13.38
N THR A 276 33.35 -16.68 -13.17
CA THR A 276 33.74 -17.36 -11.93
C THR A 276 33.63 -16.41 -10.74
N LEU A 277 34.19 -15.21 -10.86
CA LEU A 277 34.18 -14.23 -9.77
C LEU A 277 32.77 -13.77 -9.44
N LEU A 278 31.91 -13.61 -10.46
CA LEU A 278 30.50 -13.28 -10.24
C LEU A 278 29.78 -14.42 -9.49
N ALA A 279 30.00 -15.68 -9.91
CA ALA A 279 29.41 -16.85 -9.25
C ALA A 279 29.86 -17.01 -7.79
N GLU A 280 31.14 -16.79 -7.51
CA GLU A 280 31.69 -16.80 -6.14
C GLU A 280 31.02 -15.74 -5.24
N LYS A 281 30.71 -14.57 -5.81
CA LYS A 281 30.06 -13.47 -5.07
C LYS A 281 28.54 -13.64 -4.97
N LEU A 282 27.92 -14.38 -5.90
CA LEU A 282 26.50 -14.76 -5.83
C LEU A 282 26.24 -15.85 -4.80
N ALA A 283 27.12 -16.84 -4.69
CA ALA A 283 26.96 -18.00 -3.82
C ALA A 283 26.49 -17.69 -2.38
N PRO A 284 27.03 -16.71 -1.64
CA PRO A 284 26.55 -16.40 -0.29
C PRO A 284 25.17 -15.72 -0.25
N ILE A 285 24.72 -15.10 -1.34
CA ILE A 285 23.42 -14.44 -1.45
C ILE A 285 22.33 -15.43 -1.88
N CYS A 286 22.69 -16.40 -2.71
CA CYS A 286 21.84 -17.49 -3.16
C CYS A 286 21.64 -18.54 -2.04
N ASN A 287 21.12 -18.10 -0.89
CA ASN A 287 20.82 -18.94 0.27
C ASN A 287 19.28 -19.05 0.44
N PRO A 288 18.69 -20.26 0.50
CA PRO A 288 17.26 -20.46 0.75
C PRO A 288 16.74 -19.75 2.01
N ASP A 289 17.56 -19.62 3.05
CA ASP A 289 17.18 -19.01 4.32
C ASP A 289 16.91 -17.50 4.21
N LEU A 290 17.49 -16.84 3.20
CA LEU A 290 17.37 -15.39 3.01
C LEU A 290 15.92 -14.95 2.78
N LYS A 291 15.10 -15.79 2.12
CA LYS A 291 13.67 -15.53 1.94
C LYS A 291 12.93 -15.58 3.28
N TYR A 292 13.24 -16.54 4.14
CA TYR A 292 12.65 -16.65 5.48
C TYR A 292 13.03 -15.45 6.35
N ASP A 293 14.29 -15.03 6.31
CA ASP A 293 14.80 -13.85 7.03
C ASP A 293 14.13 -12.55 6.55
N GLN A 294 13.71 -12.47 5.28
CA GLN A 294 12.96 -11.33 4.74
C GLN A 294 11.47 -11.36 5.11
N ILE A 295 10.84 -12.54 5.12
CA ILE A 295 9.41 -12.69 5.39
C ILE A 295 9.10 -12.46 6.86
N ALA A 296 9.89 -13.00 7.79
CA ALA A 296 9.57 -12.96 9.22
C ALA A 296 9.38 -11.54 9.79
N PRO A 297 10.27 -10.55 9.54
CA PRO A 297 10.08 -9.18 10.01
C PRO A 297 8.92 -8.43 9.31
N ARG A 298 8.53 -8.87 8.11
CA ARG A 298 7.34 -8.35 7.42
C ARG A 298 6.08 -8.89 8.08
N ALA A 299 6.03 -10.19 8.33
CA ALA A 299 4.93 -10.86 9.00
C ALA A 299 4.72 -10.28 10.41
N GLU A 300 5.79 -10.05 11.17
CA GLU A 300 5.73 -9.45 12.50
C GLU A 300 5.18 -8.01 12.46
N ARG A 301 5.58 -7.19 11.49
CA ARG A 301 5.02 -5.83 11.31
C ARG A 301 3.54 -5.86 10.98
N VAL A 302 3.11 -6.76 10.09
CA VAL A 302 1.69 -6.93 9.74
C VAL A 302 0.91 -7.43 10.96
N ALA A 303 1.43 -8.42 11.69
CA ALA A 303 0.81 -8.91 12.92
C ALA A 303 0.69 -7.80 13.97
N THR A 304 1.72 -6.98 14.16
CA THR A 304 1.70 -5.84 15.08
C THR A 304 0.67 -4.79 14.66
N ALA A 305 0.64 -4.42 13.37
CA ALA A 305 -0.35 -3.48 12.84
C ALA A 305 -1.78 -4.01 12.97
N LEU A 306 -1.97 -5.31 12.72
CA LEU A 306 -3.26 -5.97 12.90
C LEU A 306 -3.67 -6.00 14.37
N LEU A 307 -2.77 -6.35 15.29
CA LEU A 307 -3.02 -6.32 16.74
C LEU A 307 -3.38 -4.92 17.23
N GLN A 308 -2.73 -3.87 16.71
CA GLN A 308 -3.08 -2.48 17.03
C GLN A 308 -4.46 -2.11 16.50
N ALA A 309 -4.77 -2.45 15.25
CA ALA A 309 -6.09 -2.17 14.65
C ALA A 309 -7.22 -2.95 15.32
N LEU A 310 -6.96 -4.19 15.74
CA LEU A 310 -7.91 -5.03 16.45
C LEU A 310 -7.95 -4.73 17.95
N GLY A 311 -6.95 -4.04 18.51
CA GLY A 311 -6.85 -3.79 19.95
C GLY A 311 -8.06 -3.07 20.54
N ASP A 312 -8.67 -2.16 19.76
CA ASP A 312 -9.89 -1.44 20.16
C ASP A 312 -11.14 -2.32 20.14
N PHE A 313 -11.13 -3.42 19.36
CA PHE A 313 -12.22 -4.38 19.22
C PHE A 313 -11.98 -5.68 20.00
N TYR A 314 -10.75 -5.92 20.48
CA TYR A 314 -10.35 -7.11 21.19
C TYR A 314 -10.77 -7.00 22.66
N GLU A 315 -11.76 -7.79 23.04
CA GLU A 315 -12.26 -7.86 24.40
C GLU A 315 -11.51 -8.96 25.18
N SER A 316 -10.61 -8.56 26.08
CA SER A 316 -10.03 -9.50 27.04
C SER A 316 -11.11 -10.00 28.00
N GLY A 317 -11.19 -11.32 28.20
CA GLY A 317 -12.33 -12.04 28.78
C GLY A 317 -12.65 -11.81 30.27
N ASP A 318 -12.18 -10.74 30.90
CA ASP A 318 -12.58 -10.38 32.27
C ASP A 318 -13.47 -9.12 32.28
N ILE A 319 -14.76 -9.38 32.06
CA ILE A 319 -15.83 -8.38 32.11
C ILE A 319 -15.90 -7.73 33.50
N GLU A 320 -15.61 -8.46 34.58
CA GLU A 320 -15.73 -7.95 35.95
C GLU A 320 -14.68 -6.87 36.24
N THR A 321 -13.43 -7.11 35.84
CA THR A 321 -12.36 -6.12 36.00
C THR A 321 -12.65 -4.83 35.22
N ARG A 322 -13.16 -4.93 33.99
CA ARG A 322 -13.51 -3.73 33.18
C ARG A 322 -14.71 -2.98 33.74
N VAL A 323 -15.74 -3.69 34.22
CA VAL A 323 -16.87 -3.05 34.92
C VAL A 323 -16.37 -2.35 36.17
N ALA A 324 -15.47 -2.98 36.94
CA ALA A 324 -14.88 -2.38 38.13
C ALA A 324 -14.06 -1.12 37.80
N GLU A 325 -13.25 -1.13 36.73
CA GLU A 325 -12.48 0.03 36.27
C GLU A 325 -13.38 1.17 35.77
N ARG A 326 -14.35 0.88 34.90
CA ARG A 326 -15.30 1.88 34.38
C ARG A 326 -16.13 2.50 35.50
N VAL A 327 -16.68 1.68 36.39
CA VAL A 327 -17.39 2.14 37.59
C VAL A 327 -16.46 2.92 38.52
N GLY A 328 -15.21 2.50 38.67
CA GLY A 328 -14.18 3.19 39.44
C GLY A 328 -13.94 4.61 38.96
N ARG A 329 -13.77 4.81 37.64
CA ARG A 329 -13.60 6.13 37.02
C ARG A 329 -14.84 7.02 37.24
N LEU A 330 -16.05 6.50 37.05
CA LEU A 330 -17.29 7.27 37.29
C LEU A 330 -17.52 7.60 38.77
N ARG A 331 -17.04 6.75 39.69
CA ARG A 331 -17.08 7.02 41.14
C ARG A 331 -16.22 8.22 41.53
N LEU A 332 -15.09 8.45 40.86
CA LEU A 332 -14.25 9.63 41.08
C LEU A 332 -15.01 10.92 40.72
N LEU A 333 -15.64 10.94 39.54
CA LEU A 333 -16.47 12.07 39.11
C LEU A 333 -17.63 12.32 40.08
N THR A 334 -18.36 11.25 40.45
CA THR A 334 -19.49 11.34 41.38
C THR A 334 -19.05 11.85 42.76
N ALA A 335 -17.90 11.41 43.26
CA ALA A 335 -17.36 11.87 44.54
C ALA A 335 -16.93 13.34 44.49
N ALA A 336 -16.30 13.78 43.40
CA ALA A 336 -15.92 15.19 43.21
C ALA A 336 -17.16 16.10 43.17
N LEU A 337 -18.21 15.72 42.43
CA LEU A 337 -19.46 16.46 42.37
C LEU A 337 -20.21 16.47 43.71
N LYS A 338 -20.23 15.37 44.45
CA LYS A 338 -20.82 15.31 45.81
C LYS A 338 -20.14 16.26 46.80
N ARG A 339 -18.83 16.47 46.67
CA ARG A 339 -18.08 17.42 47.51
C ARG A 339 -18.37 18.87 47.15
N ARG A 340 -18.91 19.15 45.95
CA ARG A 340 -19.25 20.49 45.47
C ARG A 340 -20.66 20.53 44.86
N PRO A 341 -21.74 20.43 45.67
CA PRO A 341 -23.10 20.33 45.16
C PRO A 341 -23.54 21.49 44.27
N ALA A 342 -23.03 22.70 44.53
CA ALA A 342 -23.29 23.89 43.71
C ALA A 342 -22.78 23.77 42.26
N GLU A 343 -21.81 22.88 42.02
CA GLU A 343 -21.20 22.65 40.71
C GLU A 343 -21.98 21.64 39.86
N ILE A 344 -22.93 20.90 40.44
CA ILE A 344 -23.69 19.86 39.72
C ILE A 344 -24.51 20.45 38.58
N GLY A 345 -25.26 21.52 38.83
CA GLY A 345 -26.09 22.18 37.82
C GLY A 345 -25.26 22.74 36.66
N PRO A 346 -24.24 23.58 36.93
CA PRO A 346 -23.36 24.10 35.89
C PRO A 346 -22.58 23.00 35.14
N PHE A 347 -22.19 21.90 35.82
CA PHE A 347 -21.56 20.76 35.18
C PHE A 347 -22.50 20.09 34.17
N ILE A 348 -23.74 19.77 34.57
CA ILE A 348 -24.73 19.18 33.66
C ILE A 348 -24.98 20.11 32.46
N ALA A 349 -25.19 21.41 32.71
CA ALA A 349 -25.40 22.39 31.65
C ALA A 349 -24.21 22.46 30.67
N ALA A 350 -22.98 22.27 31.17
CA ALA A 350 -21.79 22.26 30.35
C ALA A 350 -21.65 21.03 29.45
N PHE A 351 -22.46 19.98 29.61
CA PHE A 351 -22.50 18.84 28.69
C PHE A 351 -23.85 18.73 27.94
N GLN A 352 -24.78 19.66 28.17
CA GLN A 352 -26.03 19.76 27.42
C GLN A 352 -25.83 20.52 26.10
N VAL A 353 -26.74 20.25 25.16
CA VAL A 353 -26.84 20.88 23.84
C VAL A 353 -27.99 21.89 23.83
N GLU A 354 -27.80 22.98 23.09
CA GLU A 354 -28.84 23.98 22.85
C GLU A 354 -29.72 23.63 21.64
N GLU A 355 -30.99 24.02 21.69
CA GLU A 355 -31.98 23.77 20.63
C GLU A 355 -31.53 24.18 19.21
N PRO A 356 -30.90 25.36 19.00
CA PRO A 356 -30.48 25.79 17.66
C PRO A 356 -29.43 24.88 17.01
N LEU A 357 -28.64 24.15 17.81
CA LEU A 357 -27.64 23.23 17.28
C LEU A 357 -28.26 21.95 16.71
N ILE A 358 -29.29 21.42 17.38
CA ILE A 358 -30.06 20.27 16.85
C ILE A 358 -30.90 20.71 15.63
N GLU A 359 -31.44 21.93 15.65
CA GLU A 359 -32.14 22.51 14.51
C GLU A 359 -31.22 22.62 13.28
N ALA A 360 -30.00 23.14 13.46
CA ALA A 360 -28.99 23.22 12.40
C ALA A 360 -28.61 21.83 11.88
N ALA A 361 -28.39 20.84 12.77
CA ALA A 361 -28.09 19.47 12.38
C ALA A 361 -29.22 18.82 11.57
N TYR A 362 -30.49 19.11 11.91
CA TYR A 362 -31.65 18.66 11.14
C TYR A 362 -31.75 19.30 9.76
N LEU A 363 -31.52 20.61 9.66
CA LEU A 363 -31.51 21.31 8.38
C LEU A 363 -30.37 20.83 7.48
N ASP A 364 -29.19 20.57 8.04
CA ASP A 364 -28.05 20.02 7.31
C ASP A 364 -28.34 18.59 6.82
N HIS A 365 -28.86 17.73 7.69
CA HIS A 365 -29.32 16.39 7.31
C HIS A 365 -30.36 16.43 6.18
N ARG A 366 -31.33 17.35 6.24
CA ARG A 366 -32.34 17.55 5.19
C ARG A 366 -31.78 18.09 3.88
N ARG A 367 -30.73 18.92 3.93
CA ARG A 367 -30.01 19.40 2.74
C ARG A 367 -29.22 18.28 2.08
N ASN A 368 -28.51 17.49 2.88
CA ASN A 368 -27.67 16.40 2.42
C ASN A 368 -28.51 15.19 1.94
N ALA A 369 -29.68 14.94 2.55
CA ALA A 369 -30.64 13.94 2.06
C ALA A 369 -31.28 14.32 0.72
N GLY A 370 -31.24 15.61 0.33
CA GLY A 370 -31.67 16.08 -0.99
C GLY A 370 -30.59 15.98 -2.07
N GLN A 371 -29.33 15.74 -1.68
CA GLN A 371 -28.26 15.35 -2.57
C GLN A 371 -28.22 13.83 -2.60
N ALA A 372 -28.99 13.21 -3.49
CA ALA A 372 -28.77 11.82 -3.85
C ALA A 372 -27.28 11.71 -4.23
N VAL A 373 -26.54 10.89 -3.49
CA VAL A 373 -25.24 10.41 -3.94
C VAL A 373 -25.53 9.71 -5.27
N GLU A 374 -25.15 10.34 -6.38
CA GLU A 374 -24.94 9.61 -7.63
C GLU A 374 -23.84 8.61 -7.33
N THR A 375 -24.23 7.40 -6.93
CA THR A 375 -23.33 6.27 -6.96
C THR A 375 -22.94 6.13 -8.42
N GLU A 376 -21.72 6.53 -8.77
CA GLU A 376 -21.10 6.16 -10.04
C GLU A 376 -21.15 4.64 -10.12
N THR A 377 -22.14 4.14 -10.86
CA THR A 377 -22.21 2.74 -11.27
C THR A 377 -21.02 2.55 -12.20
N THR A 378 -19.95 1.98 -11.65
CA THR A 378 -18.83 1.58 -12.50
C THR A 378 -19.30 0.46 -13.41
N VAL A 379 -18.79 0.44 -14.65
CA VAL A 379 -19.07 -0.56 -15.70
C VAL A 379 -18.88 -2.02 -15.24
N PHE A 380 -18.26 -2.24 -14.07
CA PHE A 380 -18.07 -3.55 -13.46
C PHE A 380 -19.31 -4.14 -12.76
N ASP A 381 -20.23 -3.31 -12.24
CA ASP A 381 -21.46 -3.82 -11.60
C ASP A 381 -22.45 -4.42 -12.61
N ASP A 382 -22.45 -3.91 -13.85
CA ASP A 382 -23.35 -4.35 -14.93
C ASP A 382 -22.97 -5.73 -15.51
N LEU A 383 -21.77 -6.23 -15.20
CA LEU A 383 -21.22 -7.45 -15.78
C LEU A 383 -21.20 -8.65 -14.80
N PHE A 384 -21.31 -8.41 -13.50
CA PHE A 384 -21.22 -9.45 -12.46
C PHE A 384 -22.15 -9.26 -11.24
N GLY A 385 -23.11 -8.33 -11.27
CA GLY A 385 -24.08 -8.18 -10.18
C GLY A 385 -25.17 -9.25 -10.20
N ASP A 386 -25.37 -9.92 -9.07
CA ASP A 386 -26.59 -10.71 -8.79
C ASP A 386 -27.85 -9.81 -8.86
N GLU A 387 -29.03 -10.42 -9.03
CA GLU A 387 -30.33 -9.73 -9.07
C GLU A 387 -30.43 -8.63 -8.00
N PRO A 388 -31.04 -7.47 -8.31
CA PRO A 388 -31.09 -6.36 -7.37
C PRO A 388 -31.85 -6.79 -6.11
N GLU A 389 -31.12 -7.02 -5.02
CA GLU A 389 -31.70 -6.95 -3.69
C GLU A 389 -32.43 -5.61 -3.58
N GLU A 390 -33.65 -5.64 -3.02
CA GLU A 390 -34.40 -4.43 -2.69
C GLU A 390 -33.43 -3.42 -2.05
N PRO A 391 -33.43 -2.15 -2.50
CA PRO A 391 -32.42 -1.20 -2.04
C PRO A 391 -32.50 -1.12 -0.53
N ALA A 392 -31.46 -1.63 0.14
CA ALA A 392 -31.27 -1.47 1.56
C ALA A 392 -31.41 0.02 1.85
N ALA A 393 -32.41 0.38 2.66
CA ALA A 393 -32.74 1.75 3.01
C ALA A 393 -31.45 2.54 3.30
N ALA A 394 -31.31 3.70 2.65
CA ALA A 394 -30.12 4.54 2.70
C ALA A 394 -29.52 4.57 4.12
N ARG A 395 -28.28 4.10 4.25
CA ARG A 395 -27.51 4.20 5.50
C ARG A 395 -27.30 5.67 5.80
N GLY A 396 -28.20 6.25 6.60
CA GLY A 396 -28.10 7.62 7.09
C GLY A 396 -29.45 8.18 7.45
N GLY A 397 -30.14 7.59 8.45
CA GLY A 397 -31.29 8.24 9.07
C GLY A 397 -30.86 9.44 9.93
N PHE A 398 -31.80 10.35 10.22
CA PHE A 398 -31.52 11.52 11.06
C PHE A 398 -31.07 11.14 12.48
N GLY A 399 -31.64 10.09 13.07
CA GLY A 399 -31.34 9.67 14.44
C GLY A 399 -29.85 9.33 14.63
N PRO A 400 -29.29 8.40 13.83
CA PRO A 400 -27.86 8.11 13.83
C PRO A 400 -26.99 9.34 13.54
N ALA A 401 -27.39 10.19 12.59
CA ALA A 401 -26.63 11.39 12.23
C ALA A 401 -26.51 12.38 13.39
N VAL A 402 -27.61 12.65 14.10
CA VAL A 402 -27.61 13.56 15.25
C VAL A 402 -26.88 12.98 16.46
N LEU A 403 -27.01 11.68 16.72
CA LEU A 403 -26.25 11.06 17.81
C LEU A 403 -24.74 11.05 17.54
N ALA A 404 -24.31 10.81 16.29
CA ALA A 404 -22.91 10.91 15.92
C ALA A 404 -22.36 12.34 16.10
N TRP A 405 -23.12 13.33 15.63
CA TRP A 405 -22.78 14.75 15.85
C TRP A 405 -22.69 15.09 17.35
N TRP A 406 -23.66 14.63 18.14
CA TRP A 406 -23.69 14.88 19.58
C TRP A 406 -22.54 14.19 20.32
N ALA A 407 -22.21 12.94 19.96
CA ALA A 407 -21.08 12.22 20.54
C ALA A 407 -19.75 12.95 20.29
N ASN A 408 -19.56 13.49 19.08
CA ASN A 408 -18.42 14.35 18.76
C ASN A 408 -18.43 15.63 19.60
N HIS A 409 -19.58 16.31 19.71
CA HIS A 409 -19.72 17.51 20.53
C HIS A 409 -19.36 17.27 22.01
N LEU A 410 -19.81 16.16 22.60
CA LEU A 410 -19.43 15.80 23.97
C LEU A 410 -17.94 15.50 24.11
N THR A 411 -17.35 14.82 23.13
CA THR A 411 -15.93 14.48 23.12
C THR A 411 -15.06 15.74 23.05
N GLU A 412 -15.46 16.72 22.23
CA GLU A 412 -14.83 18.04 22.17
C GLU A 412 -14.93 18.77 23.52
N ARG A 413 -16.09 18.75 24.18
CA ARG A 413 -16.27 19.38 25.51
C ARG A 413 -15.52 18.70 26.64
N ALA A 414 -15.26 17.40 26.53
CA ALA A 414 -14.42 16.68 27.48
C ALA A 414 -12.92 16.96 27.25
N THR A 415 -12.53 17.25 26.01
CA THR A 415 -11.13 17.54 25.65
C THR A 415 -10.72 18.93 26.13
N ALA A 416 -9.60 19.02 26.85
CA ALA A 416 -9.12 20.26 27.50
C ALA A 416 -10.19 20.98 28.35
N SER A 417 -11.13 20.22 28.93
CA SER A 417 -12.26 20.78 29.64
C SER A 417 -11.83 21.56 30.90
N PRO A 418 -12.29 22.81 31.09
CA PRO A 418 -12.10 23.55 32.35
C PRO A 418 -12.65 22.80 33.58
N TRP A 419 -13.56 21.85 33.35
CA TRP A 419 -14.15 21.00 34.38
C TRP A 419 -13.18 20.02 35.00
N ALA A 420 -12.15 19.56 34.28
CA ALA A 420 -11.13 18.67 34.84
C ALA A 420 -10.40 19.39 35.98
N LEU A 421 -9.94 20.62 35.70
CA LEU A 421 -9.29 21.47 36.68
C LEU A 421 -10.24 21.91 37.80
N ARG A 422 -11.46 22.34 37.46
CA ARG A 422 -12.47 22.82 38.43
C ARG A 422 -12.94 21.73 39.39
N LEU A 423 -12.97 20.46 38.94
CA LEU A 423 -13.32 19.31 39.78
C LEU A 423 -12.10 18.66 40.45
N GLY A 424 -10.88 18.96 40.00
CA GLY A 424 -9.66 18.32 40.49
C GLY A 424 -9.55 16.87 40.04
N LEU A 425 -9.93 16.61 38.79
CA LEU A 425 -9.96 15.29 38.15
C LEU A 425 -9.00 15.27 36.96
N GLU A 426 -8.51 14.08 36.63
CA GLU A 426 -7.83 13.85 35.36
C GLU A 426 -8.81 13.92 34.19
N GLU A 427 -8.33 14.39 33.05
CA GLU A 427 -9.15 14.54 31.84
C GLU A 427 -9.74 13.20 31.37
N GLU A 428 -9.00 12.09 31.57
CA GLU A 428 -9.46 10.73 31.27
C GLU A 428 -10.76 10.35 31.99
N VAL A 429 -11.00 10.92 33.18
CA VAL A 429 -12.25 10.69 33.93
C VAL A 429 -13.44 11.34 33.23
N LEU A 430 -13.26 12.53 32.64
CA LEU A 430 -14.31 13.20 31.87
C LEU A 430 -14.56 12.53 30.53
N ARG A 431 -13.50 12.08 29.84
CA ARG A 431 -13.64 11.29 28.60
C ARG A 431 -14.39 9.99 28.87
N ALA A 432 -14.06 9.28 29.95
CA ALA A 432 -14.76 8.06 30.35
C ALA A 432 -16.25 8.31 30.62
N PHE A 433 -16.61 9.44 31.25
CA PHE A 433 -18.01 9.84 31.44
C PHE A 433 -18.75 10.04 30.11
N VAL A 434 -18.13 10.74 29.15
CA VAL A 434 -18.70 10.94 27.81
C VAL A 434 -18.88 9.61 27.08
N THR A 435 -17.88 8.73 27.10
CA THR A 435 -17.96 7.40 26.48
C THR A 435 -19.13 6.60 27.05
N GLU A 436 -19.32 6.60 28.37
CA GLU A 436 -20.43 5.86 29.00
C GLU A 436 -21.81 6.47 28.71
N ILE A 437 -21.91 7.79 28.52
CA ILE A 437 -23.14 8.44 28.08
C ILE A 437 -23.48 8.06 26.63
N VAL A 438 -22.49 8.06 25.73
CA VAL A 438 -22.69 7.69 24.32
C VAL A 438 -23.09 6.22 24.20
N ILE A 439 -22.40 5.31 24.90
CA ILE A 439 -22.78 3.89 24.98
C ILE A 439 -24.18 3.74 25.59
N GLY A 440 -24.53 4.55 26.59
CA GLY A 440 -25.85 4.58 27.19
C GLY A 440 -26.95 4.99 26.19
N ALA A 441 -26.66 5.89 25.26
CA ALA A 441 -27.58 6.33 24.22
C ALA A 441 -27.90 5.21 23.23
N ASP A 442 -26.89 4.44 22.82
CA ASP A 442 -27.06 3.25 21.98
C ASP A 442 -27.90 2.20 22.70
N ARG A 443 -27.65 1.98 23.99
CA ARG A 443 -28.36 0.97 24.79
C ARG A 443 -29.87 1.24 24.95
N ILE A 444 -30.28 2.50 24.93
CA ILE A 444 -31.70 2.88 24.99
C ILE A 444 -32.32 3.09 23.60
N GLU A 445 -31.57 2.77 22.53
CA GLU A 445 -31.98 2.95 21.14
C GLU A 445 -32.40 4.41 20.85
N ALA A 446 -31.64 5.39 21.37
CA ALA A 446 -31.98 6.81 21.22
C ALA A 446 -32.12 7.23 19.75
N ALA A 447 -31.36 6.63 18.83
CA ALA A 447 -31.47 6.86 17.38
C ALA A 447 -32.88 6.50 16.89
N ARG A 448 -33.37 5.32 17.27
CA ARG A 448 -34.71 4.84 16.89
C ARG A 448 -35.82 5.69 17.50
N MET A 449 -35.63 6.17 18.73
CA MET A 449 -36.57 7.10 19.37
C MET A 449 -36.69 8.43 18.61
N LEU A 450 -35.56 8.95 18.11
CA LEU A 450 -35.53 10.15 17.29
C LEU A 450 -36.22 9.91 15.94
N GLU A 451 -35.89 8.81 15.26
CA GLU A 451 -36.48 8.46 13.96
C GLU A 451 -37.99 8.24 14.03
N GLY A 452 -38.47 7.44 14.98
CA GLY A 452 -39.91 7.16 15.10
C GLY A 452 -40.75 8.43 15.36
N ARG A 453 -40.17 9.43 16.02
CA ARG A 453 -40.80 10.75 16.23
C ARG A 453 -40.72 11.65 15.00
N LEU A 454 -39.70 11.48 14.16
CA LEU A 454 -39.64 12.17 12.87
C LEU A 454 -40.75 11.69 11.94
N ASP A 455 -40.98 10.38 11.86
CA ASP A 455 -42.03 9.80 11.02
C ASP A 455 -43.41 10.37 11.34
N GLU A 456 -43.72 10.61 12.62
CA GLU A 456 -44.96 11.29 13.05
C GLU A 456 -45.09 12.72 12.49
N TYR A 457 -43.97 13.43 12.30
CA TYR A 457 -43.97 14.79 11.76
C TYR A 457 -43.93 14.83 10.23
N THR A 458 -43.25 13.88 9.58
CA THR A 458 -43.22 13.74 8.11
C THR A 458 -44.59 13.35 7.55
N LEU A 459 -45.34 12.47 8.23
CA LEU A 459 -46.71 12.10 7.86
C LEU A 459 -47.68 13.30 7.87
N ASN A 460 -47.39 14.33 8.66
CA ASN A 460 -48.26 15.50 8.83
C ASN A 460 -48.01 16.66 7.84
N SER A 461 -47.15 16.48 6.81
CA SER A 461 -46.89 17.48 5.76
C SER A 461 -46.60 18.90 6.28
N LEU A 462 -45.84 18.99 7.38
CA LEU A 462 -45.46 20.28 7.98
C LEU A 462 -44.45 21.02 7.10
N ARG A 463 -44.47 22.36 7.13
CA ARG A 463 -43.41 23.17 6.52
C ARG A 463 -42.06 22.89 7.21
N LEU A 464 -40.96 22.99 6.47
CA LEU A 464 -39.62 22.59 6.91
C LEU A 464 -39.18 23.31 8.19
N ASP A 465 -39.50 24.59 8.33
CA ASP A 465 -39.25 25.42 9.51
C ASP A 465 -40.04 24.94 10.73
N ALA A 466 -41.32 24.63 10.56
CA ALA A 466 -42.17 24.09 11.62
C ALA A 466 -41.75 22.68 12.04
N ALA A 467 -41.27 21.86 11.10
CA ALA A 467 -40.71 20.55 11.38
C ALA A 467 -39.38 20.65 12.11
N ALA A 468 -38.47 21.53 11.65
CA ALA A 468 -37.15 21.75 12.26
C ALA A 468 -37.26 22.14 13.73
N ARG A 469 -38.19 23.06 14.05
CA ARG A 469 -38.44 23.49 15.44
C ARG A 469 -39.02 22.39 16.34
N ARG A 470 -39.82 21.47 15.80
CA ARG A 470 -40.37 20.35 16.61
C ARG A 470 -39.32 19.26 16.84
N VAL A 471 -38.51 18.99 15.81
CA VAL A 471 -37.40 18.05 15.86
C VAL A 471 -36.31 18.56 16.80
N SER A 472 -36.01 19.86 16.80
CA SER A 472 -35.03 20.47 17.71
C SER A 472 -35.46 20.33 19.17
N ILE A 473 -36.70 20.69 19.53
CA ILE A 473 -37.20 20.55 20.90
C ILE A 473 -37.11 19.10 21.38
N PHE A 474 -37.60 18.15 20.57
CA PHE A 474 -37.61 16.74 20.97
C PHE A 474 -36.19 16.15 21.00
N GLY A 475 -35.36 16.46 20.01
CA GLY A 475 -33.98 16.01 19.93
C GLY A 475 -33.14 16.54 21.09
N THR A 476 -33.26 17.83 21.40
CA THR A 476 -32.62 18.44 22.56
C THR A 476 -33.08 17.81 23.86
N LEU A 477 -34.38 17.57 24.05
CA LEU A 477 -34.88 16.89 25.26
C LEU A 477 -34.33 15.47 25.38
N THR A 478 -34.35 14.69 24.30
CA THR A 478 -33.89 13.29 24.28
C THR A 478 -32.41 13.19 24.63
N VAL A 479 -31.60 14.05 24.00
CA VAL A 479 -30.15 14.07 24.17
C VAL A 479 -29.76 14.67 25.54
N ASN A 480 -30.40 15.75 25.98
CA ASN A 480 -30.10 16.35 27.29
C ASN A 480 -30.61 15.51 28.47
N ASP A 481 -31.66 14.71 28.29
CA ASP A 481 -32.10 13.75 29.31
C ASP A 481 -31.03 12.68 29.57
N LEU A 482 -30.26 12.27 28.56
CA LEU A 482 -29.14 11.32 28.73
C LEU A 482 -27.99 11.89 29.58
N VAL A 483 -27.73 13.20 29.46
CA VAL A 483 -26.72 13.91 30.27
C VAL A 483 -27.23 14.16 31.68
N SER A 484 -28.51 14.53 31.81
CA SER A 484 -29.14 14.85 33.09
C SER A 484 -29.41 13.60 33.92
N TYR A 485 -29.71 12.49 33.24
CA TYR A 485 -30.04 11.19 33.83
C TYR A 485 -29.27 10.07 33.10
N PRO A 486 -27.96 9.91 33.36
CA PRO A 486 -27.17 8.84 32.78
C PRO A 486 -27.80 7.47 33.09
N GLY A 487 -28.13 6.70 32.05
CA GLY A 487 -28.89 5.45 32.15
C GLY A 487 -30.39 5.56 31.89
N GLY A 488 -30.90 6.75 31.55
CA GLY A 488 -32.25 6.96 31.05
C GLY A 488 -33.29 7.17 32.15
N ARG A 489 -34.18 8.15 31.92
CA ARG A 489 -35.26 8.54 32.86
C ARG A 489 -36.30 7.44 33.09
N GLY A 490 -36.51 6.56 32.09
CA GLY A 490 -37.52 5.49 32.11
C GLY A 490 -37.06 4.16 32.69
N GLN A 491 -35.78 4.01 33.08
CA GLN A 491 -35.32 2.75 33.66
C GLN A 491 -35.85 2.54 35.09
N PRO A 492 -36.21 1.31 35.50
CA PRO A 492 -36.76 1.02 36.82
C PRO A 492 -35.89 1.52 37.98
N ALA A 493 -34.57 1.47 37.82
CA ALA A 493 -33.59 1.96 38.80
C ALA A 493 -33.63 3.48 39.00
N ASN A 494 -34.10 4.24 38.00
CA ASN A 494 -34.24 5.70 38.01
C ASN A 494 -35.70 6.14 38.27
N ALA A 495 -36.68 5.29 37.92
CA ALA A 495 -38.12 5.58 38.01
C ALA A 495 -38.59 5.91 39.44
N GLY A 496 -38.01 5.28 40.47
CA GLY A 496 -38.34 5.55 41.88
C GLY A 496 -37.92 6.93 42.40
N ARG A 497 -37.08 7.68 41.66
CA ARG A 497 -36.61 9.02 42.06
C ARG A 497 -37.47 10.17 41.53
N PHE A 498 -38.37 9.88 40.58
CA PHE A 498 -39.24 10.86 39.92
C PHE A 498 -40.71 10.49 40.09
N ASN A 499 -41.14 10.28 41.33
CA ASN A 499 -42.57 10.38 41.61
C ASN A 499 -43.02 11.81 41.32
N ARG A 500 -44.04 11.98 40.47
CA ARG A 500 -44.79 13.23 40.42
C ARG A 500 -45.16 13.56 41.86
N ALA A 501 -44.81 14.76 42.34
CA ALA A 501 -45.42 15.26 43.57
C ALA A 501 -46.93 15.08 43.42
N PRO A 502 -47.63 14.52 44.43
CA PRO A 502 -49.07 14.37 44.34
C PRO A 502 -49.66 15.72 43.95
N ALA A 503 -50.57 15.73 42.98
CA ALA A 503 -51.21 16.96 42.54
C ALA A 503 -51.69 17.71 43.80
N PRO A 504 -51.41 19.01 43.94
CA PRO A 504 -51.98 19.75 45.06
C PRO A 504 -53.49 19.51 45.00
N GLY A 505 -54.05 19.02 46.11
CA GLY A 505 -55.49 18.81 46.23
C GLY A 505 -56.23 20.09 45.82
N PRO A 506 -57.50 19.99 45.38
CA PRO A 506 -58.24 21.13 44.85
C PRO A 506 -58.11 22.29 45.83
N LYS A 507 -57.41 23.34 45.40
CA LYS A 507 -57.41 24.60 46.13
C LYS A 507 -58.84 25.10 46.06
N GLU A 508 -59.47 25.32 47.21
CA GLU A 508 -60.71 26.09 47.28
C GLU A 508 -60.50 27.36 46.45
N THR A 509 -61.29 27.46 45.38
CA THR A 509 -61.31 28.64 44.53
C THR A 509 -61.73 29.79 45.42
N CYS A 510 -60.87 30.81 45.50
CA CYS A 510 -61.31 32.10 45.99
C CYS A 510 -62.26 32.64 44.91
N ASP A 511 -63.55 32.35 45.06
CA ASP A 511 -64.58 32.83 44.14
C ASP A 511 -64.58 34.36 44.21
N LEU A 512 -64.20 35.00 43.10
CA LEU A 512 -64.50 36.41 42.87
C LEU A 512 -66.03 36.52 42.75
N PRO A 513 -66.70 37.38 43.53
CA PRO A 513 -68.14 37.52 43.44
C PRO A 513 -68.54 38.07 42.06
N GLU A 514 -69.57 37.47 41.47
CA GLU A 514 -70.02 37.70 40.09
C GLU A 514 -70.60 39.11 39.82
N ASN A 515 -70.66 40.00 40.82
CA ASN A 515 -71.19 41.35 40.66
C ASN A 515 -70.14 42.44 40.91
N PRO A 516 -69.74 43.24 39.89
CA PRO A 516 -68.69 44.25 40.01
C PRO A 516 -68.97 45.42 40.96
N ARG A 517 -70.16 45.53 41.55
CA ARG A 517 -70.54 46.65 42.45
C ARG A 517 -70.23 46.43 43.92
N ASP A 518 -69.84 45.22 44.33
CA ASP A 518 -69.50 44.92 45.73
C ASP A 518 -68.06 45.29 46.10
N MET A 519 -67.30 45.94 45.20
CA MET A 519 -65.94 46.40 45.46
C MET A 519 -65.82 47.84 46.00
N GLU A 520 -66.92 48.56 46.24
CA GLU A 520 -66.88 49.88 46.89
C GLU A 520 -67.40 49.83 48.34
N ARG A 521 -66.55 49.36 49.27
CA ARG A 521 -66.54 49.78 50.69
C ARG A 521 -65.15 49.70 51.29
#